data_AF-A0A2N5V3N7-F1
#
_entry.id   AF-A0A2N5V3N7-F1
#
_cell.length_a   1.000
_cell.length_b   1.000
_cell.length_c   1.000
_cell.angle_alpha   90.00
_cell.angle_beta   90.00
_cell.angle_gamma   90.00
#
_symmetry.space_group_name_H-M   'P 1'
#
loop_
_entity.id
_entity.type
_entity.pdbx_description
1 polymer ?
#
loop_
_entity_poly.entity_id
_entity_poly.type
_entity_poly.pdbx_seq_one_letter_code
_entity_poly.pdbx_strand_id
1 'polypeptide(L)'
;MAHPRFAQPGHIFGRIRFDFASSPKSLSNRPSRHASSIALSPSSDSSISLLPPLVLYRRLLRIHRDLPIEMRSLGDVYVKDEFRRCRSIDNPIQIIGFLSQWKFYLDNLQKTQQAASPGNSSIAIGQKLPEDLLEKLSPEQVGQLFELLKATKEIWLDVDKTEPKD
;
A
#
# COMPACT_ATOMS: atom_id res chain seq x y z
N MET A 1 68.06 -25.66 -2.22
CA MET A 1 67.83 -26.97 -1.57
C MET A 1 66.78 -26.76 -0.49
N ALA A 2 65.65 -27.45 -0.36
CA ALA A 2 64.87 -28.37 -1.19
C ALA A 2 63.45 -28.35 -0.57
N HIS A 3 62.40 -28.32 -1.38
CA HIS A 3 61.03 -28.71 -0.97
C HIS A 3 60.90 -30.25 -1.05
N PRO A 4 59.95 -30.88 -0.35
CA PRO A 4 58.64 -31.24 -0.97
C PRO A 4 57.44 -31.14 0.02
N ARG A 5 56.30 -30.56 -0.35
CA ARG A 5 55.11 -31.02 -1.13
C ARG A 5 54.15 -32.01 -0.44
N PHE A 6 52.86 -31.68 -0.60
CA PHE A 6 51.58 -32.46 -0.69
C PHE A 6 50.52 -31.85 0.26
N ALA A 7 49.25 -31.59 -0.07
CA ALA A 7 48.38 -31.86 -1.21
C ALA A 7 47.18 -30.84 -1.24
N GLN A 8 46.51 -30.72 -2.40
CA GLN A 8 45.27 -29.95 -2.72
C GLN A 8 43.98 -30.71 -2.25
N PRO A 9 42.71 -30.36 -2.63
CA PRO A 9 41.98 -29.09 -2.85
C PRO A 9 40.60 -29.06 -2.08
N GLY A 10 39.82 -27.97 -2.13
CA GLY A 10 38.41 -28.04 -1.68
C GLY A 10 37.61 -26.74 -1.76
N HIS A 11 36.51 -26.79 -2.51
CA HIS A 11 35.60 -25.71 -2.91
C HIS A 11 34.45 -25.49 -1.89
N ILE A 12 33.52 -24.59 -2.25
CA ILE A 12 32.07 -24.51 -1.92
C ILE A 12 31.54 -23.93 -0.59
N PHE A 13 31.00 -22.69 -0.73
CA PHE A 13 29.65 -22.23 -0.35
C PHE A 13 28.98 -22.82 0.91
N GLY A 14 28.98 -22.02 1.99
CA GLY A 14 28.07 -22.18 3.12
C GLY A 14 26.67 -21.68 2.79
N ARG A 15 25.80 -22.61 2.36
CA ARG A 15 24.34 -22.44 2.24
C ARG A 15 23.72 -22.51 3.64
N ILE A 16 23.21 -21.39 4.15
CA ILE A 16 22.37 -21.37 5.36
C ILE A 16 21.10 -22.18 5.05
N ARG A 17 20.98 -23.37 5.65
CA ARG A 17 19.71 -24.09 5.75
C ARG A 17 18.94 -23.44 6.90
N PHE A 18 17.72 -22.98 6.62
CA PHE A 18 16.71 -22.80 7.65
C PHE A 18 15.93 -24.11 7.73
N ASP A 19 16.09 -24.80 8.86
CA ASP A 19 15.34 -26.02 9.15
C ASP A 19 13.85 -25.69 9.36
N PHE A 20 13.03 -26.46 8.65
CA PHE A 20 11.57 -26.42 8.69
C PHE A 20 11.08 -27.21 9.91
N ALA A 21 10.67 -26.52 10.97
CA ALA A 21 9.94 -27.13 12.08
C ALA A 21 8.44 -27.14 11.78
N SER A 22 7.84 -28.31 11.96
CA SER A 22 6.44 -28.67 11.71
C SER A 22 5.44 -27.82 12.51
N SER A 23 4.36 -27.41 11.84
CA SER A 23 3.29 -26.55 12.34
C SER A 23 2.14 -27.37 12.99
N PRO A 24 1.67 -27.04 14.20
CA PRO A 24 0.41 -27.59 14.71
C PRO A 24 -0.78 -26.84 14.11
N LYS A 25 -1.75 -27.62 13.60
CA LYS A 25 -3.02 -27.16 13.03
C LYS A 25 -3.89 -26.53 14.12
N SER A 26 -4.04 -25.21 14.10
CA SER A 26 -5.07 -24.48 14.85
C SER A 26 -6.22 -24.11 13.90
N LEU A 27 -7.40 -24.69 14.16
CA LEU A 27 -8.67 -24.30 13.53
C LEU A 27 -9.12 -22.96 14.12
N SER A 28 -8.69 -21.85 13.53
CA SER A 28 -9.28 -20.54 13.81
C SER A 28 -10.25 -20.19 12.68
N ASN A 29 -11.53 -20.18 13.04
CA ASN A 29 -12.61 -19.58 12.29
C ASN A 29 -12.24 -18.13 11.94
N ARG A 30 -11.79 -17.87 10.71
CA ARG A 30 -11.53 -16.52 10.23
C ARG A 30 -12.85 -15.94 9.74
N PRO A 31 -13.36 -14.83 10.32
CA PRO A 31 -14.47 -14.13 9.70
C PRO A 31 -14.03 -13.68 8.31
N SER A 32 -14.84 -14.04 7.31
CA SER A 32 -14.73 -13.52 5.96
C SER A 32 -14.75 -12.00 6.05
N ARG A 33 -13.58 -11.38 5.84
CA ARG A 33 -13.49 -9.93 5.65
C ARG A 33 -14.08 -9.65 4.28
N HIS A 34 -15.40 -9.44 4.22
CA HIS A 34 -16.06 -8.84 3.08
C HIS A 34 -15.66 -7.36 3.00
N ALA A 35 -14.39 -7.10 2.72
CA ALA A 35 -13.98 -5.80 2.23
C ALA A 35 -14.40 -5.76 0.75
N SER A 36 -15.63 -5.33 0.50
CA SER A 36 -16.08 -4.96 -0.84
C SER A 36 -15.15 -3.86 -1.32
N SER A 37 -14.24 -4.16 -2.24
CA SER A 37 -13.38 -3.14 -2.84
C SER A 37 -14.30 -2.14 -3.55
N ILE A 38 -14.34 -0.90 -3.09
CA ILE A 38 -14.92 0.20 -3.86
C ILE A 38 -14.09 0.25 -5.14
N ALA A 39 -14.61 -0.32 -6.22
CA ALA A 39 -13.98 -0.23 -7.52
C ALA A 39 -14.09 1.24 -7.94
N LEU A 40 -13.05 2.01 -7.64
CA LEU A 40 -12.85 3.32 -8.24
C LEU A 40 -12.72 3.07 -9.74
N SER A 41 -13.84 3.16 -10.45
CA SER A 41 -13.86 3.10 -11.90
C SER A 41 -13.03 4.29 -12.37
N PRO A 42 -12.00 4.09 -13.22
CA PRO A 42 -11.19 5.19 -13.72
C PRO A 42 -12.10 6.11 -14.55
N SER A 43 -12.45 7.26 -14.00
CA SER A 43 -13.14 8.32 -14.75
C SER A 43 -12.28 8.69 -15.96
N SER A 44 -12.86 8.54 -17.14
CA SER A 44 -12.26 8.73 -18.46
C SER A 44 -11.79 10.17 -18.67
N ASP A 45 -10.47 10.40 -18.72
CA ASP A 45 -9.85 11.34 -19.69
C ASP A 45 -8.32 11.50 -19.60
N SER A 46 -7.63 10.81 -18.68
CA SER A 46 -6.18 10.68 -18.81
C SER A 46 -5.86 9.43 -19.61
N SER A 47 -5.08 9.55 -20.69
CA SER A 47 -4.46 8.40 -21.34
C SER A 47 -3.56 7.71 -20.30
N ILE A 48 -4.08 6.67 -19.64
CA ILE A 48 -3.35 5.95 -18.60
C ILE A 48 -2.16 5.26 -19.27
N SER A 49 -1.01 5.92 -19.23
CA SER A 49 0.26 5.30 -19.58
C SER A 49 0.57 4.26 -18.50
N LEU A 50 0.22 3.01 -18.81
CA LEU A 50 0.43 1.86 -17.94
C LEU A 50 1.93 1.65 -17.71
N LEU A 51 2.32 1.60 -16.44
CA LEU A 51 3.68 1.29 -16.05
C LEU A 51 3.86 -0.24 -15.91
N PRO A 52 5.03 -0.80 -16.28
CA PRO A 52 5.34 -2.19 -15.99
C PRO A 52 5.23 -2.49 -14.48
N PRO A 53 4.78 -3.68 -14.06
CA PRO A 53 4.47 -3.98 -12.65
C PRO A 53 5.62 -3.66 -11.67
N LEU A 54 6.86 -4.04 -12.02
CA LEU A 54 8.03 -3.79 -11.17
C LEU A 54 8.43 -2.32 -11.11
N VAL A 55 8.16 -1.55 -12.17
CA VAL A 55 8.41 -0.10 -12.20
C VAL A 55 7.40 0.60 -11.31
N LEU A 56 6.12 0.23 -11.43
CA LEU A 56 5.02 0.79 -10.62
C LEU A 56 5.24 0.50 -9.13
N TYR A 57 5.51 -0.76 -8.78
CA TYR A 57 5.80 -1.18 -7.41
C TYR A 57 6.92 -0.36 -6.76
N ARG A 58 8.05 -0.19 -7.46
CA ARG A 58 9.18 0.59 -6.93
C ARG A 58 8.85 2.07 -6.81
N ARG A 59 8.04 2.64 -7.71
CA ARG A 59 7.62 4.05 -7.61
C ARG A 59 6.68 4.26 -6.41
N LEU A 60 5.74 3.35 -6.17
CA LEU A 60 4.85 3.38 -5.00
C LEU A 60 5.64 3.40 -3.68
N LEU A 61 6.59 2.48 -3.51
CA LEU A 61 7.41 2.43 -2.30
C LEU A 61 8.38 3.62 -2.14
N ARG A 62 8.68 4.34 -3.23
CA ARG A 62 9.47 5.58 -3.16
C ARG A 62 8.61 6.75 -2.73
N ILE A 63 7.42 6.90 -3.31
CA ILE A 63 6.53 8.02 -2.98
C ILE A 63 5.99 7.93 -1.55
N HIS A 64 5.81 6.71 -1.03
CA HIS A 64 5.45 6.49 0.36
C HIS A 64 6.47 7.05 1.36
N ARG A 65 7.71 7.31 0.93
CA ARG A 65 8.76 7.81 1.82
C ARG A 65 8.47 9.19 2.37
N ASP A 66 7.68 9.95 1.64
CA ASP A 66 7.31 11.31 1.97
C ASP A 66 5.97 11.37 2.73
N LEU A 67 5.33 10.22 2.98
CA LEU A 67 4.12 10.14 3.81
C LEU A 67 4.48 10.14 5.31
N PRO A 68 3.56 10.61 6.18
CA PRO A 68 3.67 10.42 7.63
C PRO A 68 3.94 8.95 8.00
N ILE A 69 4.69 8.74 9.08
CA ILE A 69 5.25 7.43 9.42
C ILE A 69 4.19 6.35 9.60
N GLU A 70 3.04 6.70 10.19
CA GLU A 70 1.91 5.80 10.42
C GLU A 70 1.30 5.36 9.09
N MET A 71 1.06 6.32 8.19
CA MET A 71 0.51 6.06 6.86
C MET A 71 1.47 5.24 6.00
N ARG A 72 2.76 5.56 6.03
CA ARG A 72 3.80 4.83 5.33
C ARG A 72 3.90 3.38 5.80
N SER A 73 3.89 3.16 7.10
CA SER A 73 4.02 1.82 7.70
C SER A 73 2.88 0.92 7.26
N LEU A 74 1.64 1.43 7.32
CA LEU A 74 0.46 0.70 6.85
C LEU A 74 0.48 0.49 5.33
N GLY A 75 0.77 1.55 4.58
CA GLY A 75 0.76 1.54 3.11
C GLY A 75 1.81 0.61 2.50
N ASP A 76 3.04 0.61 3.02
CA ASP A 76 4.13 -0.24 2.51
C ASP A 76 3.80 -1.73 2.67
N VAL A 77 3.21 -2.13 3.80
CA VAL A 77 2.78 -3.52 4.04
C VAL A 77 1.68 -3.89 3.05
N TYR A 78 0.67 -3.01 2.90
CA TYR A 78 -0.44 -3.25 1.98
C TYR A 78 0.02 -3.39 0.53
N VAL A 79 0.82 -2.45 0.01
CA VAL A 79 1.37 -2.51 -1.36
C VAL A 79 2.14 -3.81 -1.58
N LYS A 80 3.02 -4.19 -0.64
CA LYS A 80 3.82 -5.42 -0.74
C LYS A 80 2.93 -6.66 -0.86
N ASP A 81 1.88 -6.72 -0.07
CA ASP A 81 1.02 -7.90 -0.05
C ASP A 81 0.08 -7.96 -1.25
N GLU A 82 -0.44 -6.84 -1.72
CA GLU A 82 -1.28 -6.82 -2.92
C GLU A 82 -0.50 -7.18 -4.19
N PHE A 83 0.72 -6.65 -4.37
CA PHE A 83 1.58 -7.04 -5.49
C PHE A 83 2.03 -8.50 -5.39
N ARG A 84 2.13 -9.06 -4.18
CA ARG A 84 2.42 -10.48 -3.98
C ARG A 84 1.22 -11.35 -4.34
N ARG A 85 0.02 -10.98 -3.89
CA ARG A 85 -1.25 -11.66 -4.20
C ARG A 85 -1.54 -11.65 -5.70
N CYS A 86 -1.18 -10.57 -6.39
CA CYS A 86 -1.42 -10.42 -7.83
C CYS A 86 -0.35 -11.03 -8.73
N ARG A 87 0.69 -11.70 -8.18
CA ARG A 87 1.80 -12.25 -8.98
C ARG A 87 1.37 -13.38 -9.93
N SER A 88 0.33 -14.13 -9.57
CA SER A 88 -0.17 -15.29 -10.33
C SER A 88 -1.42 -14.98 -11.14
N ILE A 89 -1.74 -13.69 -11.37
CA ILE A 89 -2.85 -13.32 -12.24
C ILE A 89 -2.37 -13.42 -13.68
N ASP A 90 -3.02 -14.29 -14.46
CA ASP A 90 -2.71 -14.48 -15.88
C ASP A 90 -3.71 -13.76 -16.81
N ASN A 91 -4.88 -13.39 -16.29
CA ASN A 91 -5.90 -12.73 -17.09
C ASN A 91 -5.45 -11.28 -17.42
N PRO A 92 -5.23 -10.95 -18.71
CA PRO A 92 -4.68 -9.65 -19.10
C PRO A 92 -5.60 -8.48 -18.72
N ILE A 93 -6.92 -8.67 -18.72
CA ILE A 93 -7.88 -7.64 -18.32
C ILE A 93 -7.72 -7.32 -16.83
N GLN A 94 -7.56 -8.35 -15.99
CA GLN A 94 -7.35 -8.16 -14.56
C GLN A 94 -6.00 -7.48 -14.27
N ILE A 95 -4.94 -7.86 -15.00
CA ILE A 95 -3.62 -7.21 -14.89
C ILE A 95 -3.73 -5.73 -15.26
N ILE A 96 -4.39 -5.39 -16.37
CA ILE A 96 -4.58 -4.01 -16.81
C ILE A 96 -5.40 -3.23 -15.77
N GLY A 97 -6.48 -3.80 -15.25
CA GLY A 97 -7.29 -3.19 -14.19
C GLY A 97 -6.47 -2.90 -12.94
N PHE A 98 -5.70 -3.89 -12.47
CA PHE A 98 -4.80 -3.75 -11.33
C PHE A 98 -3.79 -2.61 -11.56
N LEU A 99 -3.04 -2.65 -12.66
CA LEU A 99 -2.02 -1.64 -12.95
C LEU A 99 -2.62 -0.24 -13.11
N SER A 100 -3.82 -0.13 -13.69
CA SER A 100 -4.50 1.16 -13.87
C SER A 100 -4.89 1.77 -12.52
N GLN A 101 -5.46 0.98 -11.61
CA GLN A 101 -5.83 1.45 -10.27
C GLN A 101 -4.61 1.88 -9.44
N TRP A 102 -3.52 1.10 -9.47
CA TRP A 102 -2.29 1.44 -8.76
C TRP A 102 -1.57 2.64 -9.38
N LYS A 103 -1.64 2.82 -10.70
CA LYS A 103 -1.14 4.01 -11.38
C LYS A 103 -1.94 5.25 -10.98
N PHE A 104 -3.26 5.16 -10.97
CA PHE A 104 -4.13 6.24 -10.50
C PHE A 104 -3.83 6.64 -9.04
N TYR A 105 -3.65 5.65 -8.17
CA TYR A 105 -3.25 5.90 -6.78
C TYR A 105 -1.89 6.61 -6.69
N LEU A 106 -0.88 6.15 -7.45
CA LEU A 106 0.42 6.81 -7.53
C LEU A 106 0.29 8.27 -7.97
N ASP A 107 -0.50 8.54 -9.00
CA ASP A 107 -0.68 9.88 -9.54
C ASP A 107 -1.35 10.82 -8.54
N ASN A 108 -2.31 10.31 -7.75
CA ASN A 108 -2.94 11.09 -6.69
C ASN A 108 -1.94 11.44 -5.57
N LEU A 109 -1.10 10.49 -5.16
CA LEU A 109 -0.01 10.77 -4.20
C LEU A 109 0.97 11.82 -4.75
N GLN A 110 1.29 11.77 -6.05
CA GLN A 110 2.16 12.77 -6.69
C GLN A 110 1.54 14.16 -6.69
N LYS A 111 0.24 14.27 -6.99
CA LYS A 111 -0.50 15.54 -6.91
C LYS A 111 -0.49 16.11 -5.50
N THR A 112 -0.73 15.26 -4.49
CA THR A 112 -0.68 15.66 -3.07
C THR A 112 0.70 16.19 -2.67
N GLN A 113 1.78 15.59 -3.15
CA GLN A 113 3.15 16.10 -2.91
C GLN A 113 3.40 17.44 -3.60
N GLN A 114 2.92 17.62 -4.83
CA GLN A 114 3.09 18.87 -5.58
C GLN A 114 2.30 20.03 -4.98
N ALA A 115 1.15 19.74 -4.37
CA ALA A 115 0.33 20.73 -3.67
C ALA A 115 0.92 21.14 -2.30
N ALA A 116 1.87 20.38 -1.75
CA ALA A 116 2.57 20.76 -0.54
C ALA A 116 3.58 21.88 -0.86
N SER A 117 3.27 23.12 -0.47
CA SER A 117 4.15 24.27 -0.67
C SER A 117 5.50 24.08 0.04
N PRO A 118 6.63 24.48 -0.57
CA PRO A 118 7.93 24.48 0.09
C PRO A 118 7.88 25.42 1.31
N GLY A 119 7.99 24.84 2.51
CA GLY A 119 7.93 25.57 3.78
C GLY A 119 6.70 25.28 4.65
N ASN A 120 5.71 24.52 4.15
CA ASN A 120 4.58 24.06 4.96
C ASN A 120 4.58 22.53 5.00
N SER A 121 5.01 21.95 6.12
CA SER A 121 5.19 20.51 6.29
C SER A 121 3.88 19.73 6.41
N SER A 122 2.74 20.41 6.50
CA SER A 122 1.43 19.76 6.45
C SER A 122 1.12 19.40 5.00
N ILE A 123 1.50 18.19 4.59
CA ILE A 123 0.95 17.59 3.38
C ILE A 123 -0.58 17.58 3.56
N ALA A 124 -1.30 18.27 2.68
CA ALA A 124 -2.76 18.21 2.63
C ALA A 124 -3.15 16.82 2.11
N ILE A 125 -3.23 15.85 3.02
CA ILE A 125 -3.50 14.45 2.70
C ILE A 125 -5.00 14.25 2.51
N GLY A 126 -5.34 13.57 1.42
CA GLY A 126 -6.72 13.22 1.09
C GLY A 126 -7.37 14.21 0.14
N GLN A 127 -8.59 13.88 -0.26
CA GLN A 127 -9.44 14.71 -1.10
C GLN A 127 -10.89 14.55 -0.64
N LYS A 128 -11.71 15.57 -0.88
CA LYS A 128 -13.15 15.45 -0.64
C LYS A 128 -13.69 14.30 -1.48
N LEU A 129 -14.50 13.44 -0.86
CA LEU A 129 -15.20 12.37 -1.58
C LEU A 129 -16.17 13.02 -2.59
N PRO A 130 -16.09 12.70 -3.89
CA PRO A 130 -16.99 13.27 -4.88
C PRO A 130 -18.41 12.73 -4.66
N GLU A 131 -19.40 13.61 -4.84
CA GLU A 131 -20.82 13.30 -4.58
C GLU A 131 -21.29 12.12 -5.43
N ASP A 132 -20.94 12.12 -6.73
CA ASP A 132 -21.25 11.03 -7.66
C ASP A 132 -20.72 9.66 -7.23
N LEU A 133 -19.67 9.62 -6.41
CA LEU A 133 -19.15 8.37 -5.85
C LEU A 133 -19.90 7.97 -4.59
N LEU A 134 -20.32 8.94 -3.78
CA LEU A 134 -21.13 8.70 -2.59
C LEU A 134 -22.49 8.08 -2.97
N GLU A 135 -23.11 8.58 -4.04
CA GLU A 135 -24.37 8.05 -4.58
C GLU A 135 -24.26 6.60 -5.09
N LYS A 136 -23.05 6.15 -5.45
CA LYS A 136 -22.80 4.78 -5.93
C LYS A 136 -22.57 3.77 -4.81
N LEU A 137 -22.42 4.23 -3.57
CA LEU A 137 -22.20 3.34 -2.44
C LEU A 137 -23.51 2.66 -2.02
N SER A 138 -23.42 1.40 -1.60
CA SER A 138 -24.56 0.71 -1.02
C SER A 138 -24.98 1.37 0.30
N PRO A 139 -26.25 1.22 0.74
CA PRO A 139 -26.70 1.75 2.02
C PRO A 139 -25.83 1.28 3.20
N GLU A 140 -25.37 0.03 3.16
CA GLU A 140 -24.47 -0.53 4.17
C GLU A 140 -23.09 0.13 4.15
N GLN A 141 -22.55 0.40 2.95
CA GLN A 141 -21.26 1.09 2.80
C GLN A 141 -21.33 2.54 3.28
N VAL A 142 -22.44 3.24 3.01
CA VAL A 142 -22.70 4.58 3.54
C VAL A 142 -22.79 4.53 5.06
N GLY A 143 -23.49 3.54 5.62
CA GLY A 143 -23.55 3.33 7.06
C GLY A 143 -22.16 3.11 7.69
N GLN A 144 -21.33 2.26 7.09
CA GLN A 144 -19.95 2.03 7.55
C GLN A 144 -19.10 3.29 7.49
N LEU A 145 -19.22 4.07 6.41
CA LEU A 145 -18.50 5.34 6.25
C LEU A 145 -18.94 6.36 7.32
N PHE A 146 -20.23 6.40 7.66
CA PHE A 146 -20.76 7.28 8.69
C PHE A 146 -20.28 6.88 10.09
N GLU A 147 -20.23 5.59 10.42
CA GLU A 147 -19.67 5.13 11.70
C GLU A 147 -18.17 5.43 11.80
N LEU A 148 -17.43 5.29 10.69
CA LEU A 148 -16.02 5.71 10.64
C LEU A 148 -15.86 7.23 10.87
N LEU A 149 -16.73 8.05 10.26
CA LEU A 149 -16.73 9.50 10.46
C LEU A 149 -16.96 9.85 11.94
N LYS A 150 -17.91 9.21 12.62
CA LYS A 150 -18.15 9.44 14.05
C LYS A 150 -16.95 9.07 14.89
N ALA A 151 -16.39 7.88 14.70
CA ALA A 151 -15.26 7.37 15.47
C ALA A 151 -14.01 8.26 15.33
N THR A 152 -13.81 8.87 14.16
CA THR A 152 -12.68 9.77 13.91
C THR A 152 -12.93 11.19 14.40
N LYS A 153 -14.19 11.67 14.40
CA LYS A 153 -14.55 13.03 14.82
C LYS A 153 -14.15 13.32 16.27
N GLU A 154 -14.25 12.33 17.16
CA GLU A 154 -13.80 12.44 18.56
C GLU A 154 -12.29 12.69 18.66
N ILE A 155 -11.50 12.09 17.78
CA ILE A 155 -10.03 12.20 17.76
C ILE A 155 -9.57 13.57 17.22
N TRP A 156 -10.27 14.09 16.21
CA TRP A 156 -9.88 15.35 15.54
C TRP A 156 -10.39 16.63 16.24
N LEU A 157 -11.45 16.56 17.04
CA LEU A 157 -11.96 17.71 17.81
C LEU A 157 -11.08 18.10 19.01
N ASP A 158 -10.26 17.18 19.51
CA ASP A 158 -9.38 17.44 20.65
C ASP A 158 -8.08 18.17 20.27
N VAL A 159 -7.69 18.14 18.98
CA VAL A 159 -6.47 18.80 18.48
C VAL A 159 -6.62 20.34 18.50
N ASP A 160 -7.79 20.86 18.12
CA ASP A 160 -8.07 22.32 18.08
C ASP A 160 -8.24 22.95 19.47
N LYS A 161 -8.35 22.15 20.55
CA LYS A 161 -8.49 22.65 21.93
C LYS A 161 -7.16 22.80 22.67
N THR A 162 -6.04 22.49 22.03
CA THR A 162 -4.70 22.54 22.66
C THR A 162 -3.93 23.84 22.43
N GLU A 163 -4.59 24.90 21.96
CA GLU A 163 -4.02 26.26 22.04
C GLU A 163 -4.09 26.73 23.52
N PRO A 164 -2.94 26.94 24.20
CA PRO A 164 -2.96 27.63 25.48
C PRO A 164 -3.39 29.08 25.19
N LYS A 165 -4.52 29.50 25.76
CA LYS A 165 -4.66 30.90 26.12
C LYS A 165 -3.58 31.19 27.15
N ASP A 166 -2.52 31.86 26.73
CA ASP A 166 -1.89 33.01 27.40
C ASP A 166 -0.67 33.51 26.61
#